data_AF-A0A4R2GZA2-F1
#
_entry.id   AF-A0A4R2GZA2-F1
#
_cell.length_a   1.000
_cell.length_b   1.000
_cell.length_c   1.000
_cell.angle_alpha   90.00
_cell.angle_beta   90.00
_cell.angle_gamma   90.00
#
_symmetry.space_group_name_H-M   'P 1'
#
loop_
_entity.id
_entity.type
_entity.pdbx_description
1 polymer ?
#
loop_
_entity_poly.entity_id
_entity_poly.type
_entity_poly.pdbx_seq_one_letter_code
_entity_poly.pdbx_strand_id
1 'polypeptide(L)'
;MSVFDDSRLDDPAALQAADHLLRRLAMAGARVRAELEAAEEALGKVETDGFRPRAVLAAGRDARLVRAILEPVCPVPFVAWPGPGLPGWAGPLDLVIILSGSTEDSDSVSAASEAERRGCGLMVASPPDSPVARASAGSRHAIRLPSQSDDQLASAVAVLQALHQMELGPEVDHKAVAALLDDVAIECSPNNDVASNPAKDLALMLADAVPLVWGGSVLAARAARRVVEALRLASGRPALAADAGHLLPVLNQPPRDLFADPFDKAEELRPGLVILDDGVDDPGVAEHRRKLEAKAERNDVRVHVVTQADGTDIARYAALTQHGRYAAAYLGIGLGRYGGATDTEPDEPGNPSEDPAW
;
A
#
# COMPACT_ATOMS: atom_id res chain seq x y z
N MET A 1 20.08 -5.41 18.34
CA MET A 1 19.51 -5.15 17.00
C MET A 1 20.32 -5.95 16.00
N SER A 2 19.73 -6.55 14.97
CA SER A 2 20.53 -7.17 13.92
C SER A 2 21.32 -6.08 13.19
N VAL A 3 22.62 -6.33 13.01
CA VAL A 3 23.50 -5.49 12.20
C VAL A 3 23.12 -5.70 10.74
N PHE A 4 23.09 -4.63 9.96
CA PHE A 4 22.80 -4.72 8.53
C PHE A 4 24.04 -5.25 7.78
N ASP A 5 23.84 -6.22 6.90
CA ASP A 5 24.86 -6.81 6.04
C ASP A 5 24.46 -6.57 4.57
N ASP A 6 25.18 -5.66 3.93
CA ASP A 6 24.96 -5.22 2.54
C ASP A 6 25.26 -6.31 1.53
N SER A 7 26.21 -7.21 1.82
CA SER A 7 26.59 -8.31 0.95
C SER A 7 25.42 -9.28 0.67
N ARG A 8 24.46 -9.37 1.60
CA ARG A 8 23.23 -10.18 1.45
C ARG A 8 22.33 -9.69 0.32
N LEU A 9 22.46 -8.45 -0.11
CA LEU A 9 21.65 -7.90 -1.21
C LEU A 9 22.07 -8.44 -2.57
N ASP A 10 23.31 -8.93 -2.71
CA ASP A 10 23.84 -9.54 -3.94
C ASP A 10 24.21 -11.02 -3.75
N ASP A 11 24.04 -11.57 -2.54
CA ASP A 11 24.19 -13.00 -2.28
C ASP A 11 23.02 -13.80 -2.89
N PRO A 12 23.26 -14.66 -3.89
CA PRO A 12 22.22 -15.47 -4.50
C PRO A 12 21.50 -16.39 -3.50
N ALA A 13 22.19 -16.86 -2.45
CA ALA A 13 21.58 -17.73 -1.46
C ALA A 13 20.58 -16.97 -0.57
N ALA A 14 20.95 -15.79 -0.08
CA ALA A 14 20.05 -14.92 0.69
C ALA A 14 18.82 -14.48 -0.13
N LEU A 15 19.02 -14.10 -1.40
CA LEU A 15 17.93 -13.72 -2.30
C LEU A 15 17.01 -14.90 -2.61
N GLN A 16 17.57 -16.09 -2.87
CA GLN A 16 16.80 -17.30 -3.12
C GLN A 16 15.97 -17.72 -1.89
N ALA A 17 16.49 -17.54 -0.68
CA ALA A 17 15.76 -17.83 0.55
C ALA A 17 14.60 -16.84 0.79
N ALA A 18 14.70 -15.60 0.28
CA ALA A 18 13.64 -14.59 0.29
C ALA A 18 12.77 -14.59 -0.99
N ASP A 19 12.89 -15.60 -1.86
CA ASP A 19 12.23 -15.62 -3.16
C ASP A 19 10.69 -15.55 -3.06
N HIS A 20 10.08 -16.21 -2.07
CA HIS A 20 8.62 -16.15 -1.86
C HIS A 20 8.12 -14.70 -1.71
N LEU A 21 8.88 -13.86 -1.03
CA LEU A 21 8.63 -12.44 -0.77
C LEU A 21 8.77 -11.62 -2.06
N LEU A 22 9.92 -11.76 -2.72
CA LEU A 22 10.29 -10.99 -3.91
C LEU A 22 9.43 -11.38 -5.12
N ARG A 23 9.12 -12.67 -5.27
CA ARG A 23 8.21 -13.20 -6.29
C ARG A 23 6.80 -12.69 -6.07
N ARG A 24 6.32 -12.64 -4.82
CA ARG A 24 5.01 -12.03 -4.50
C ARG A 24 4.98 -10.56 -4.90
N LEU A 25 6.04 -9.78 -4.66
CA LEU A 25 6.11 -8.41 -5.17
C LEU A 25 6.09 -8.38 -6.71
N ALA A 26 6.91 -9.21 -7.37
CA ALA A 26 7.00 -9.25 -8.83
C ALA A 26 5.68 -9.64 -9.52
N MET A 27 4.84 -10.43 -8.85
CA MET A 27 3.53 -10.85 -9.38
C MET A 27 2.41 -9.81 -9.20
N ALA A 28 2.70 -8.59 -8.72
CA ALA A 28 1.66 -7.58 -8.48
C ALA A 28 0.86 -7.22 -9.74
N GLY A 29 1.53 -6.99 -10.88
CA GLY A 29 0.84 -6.72 -12.15
C GLY A 29 0.00 -7.92 -12.62
N ALA A 30 0.51 -9.14 -12.44
CA ALA A 30 -0.23 -10.36 -12.75
C ALA A 30 -1.50 -10.52 -11.89
N ARG A 31 -1.43 -10.18 -10.58
CA ARG A 31 -2.60 -10.21 -9.70
C ARG A 31 -3.65 -9.18 -10.10
N VAL A 32 -3.26 -7.96 -10.47
CA VAL A 32 -4.22 -6.97 -11.01
C VAL A 32 -4.97 -7.54 -12.22
N ARG A 33 -4.26 -8.18 -13.15
CA ARG A 33 -4.90 -8.82 -14.31
C ARG A 33 -5.84 -9.96 -13.91
N ALA A 34 -5.41 -10.84 -13.00
CA ALA A 34 -6.21 -11.96 -12.52
C ALA A 34 -7.49 -11.52 -11.78
N GLU A 35 -7.41 -10.47 -10.97
CA GLU A 35 -8.58 -9.89 -10.28
C GLU A 35 -9.61 -9.34 -11.27
N LEU A 36 -9.15 -8.64 -12.31
CA LEU A 36 -10.04 -8.09 -13.33
C LEU A 36 -10.65 -9.18 -14.22
N GLU A 37 -9.89 -10.23 -14.54
CA GLU A 37 -10.40 -11.42 -15.23
C GLU A 37 -11.46 -12.15 -14.37
N ALA A 38 -11.21 -12.32 -13.07
CA ALA A 38 -12.17 -12.92 -12.14
C ALA A 38 -13.46 -12.10 -12.01
N ALA A 39 -13.34 -10.77 -12.09
CA ALA A 39 -14.44 -9.84 -11.97
C ALA A 39 -15.21 -9.58 -13.28
N GLU A 40 -14.74 -10.08 -14.43
CA GLU A 40 -15.27 -9.72 -15.75
C GLU A 40 -16.79 -9.94 -15.88
N GLU A 41 -17.29 -11.11 -15.45
CA GLU A 41 -18.73 -11.42 -15.51
C GLU A 41 -19.55 -10.49 -14.59
N ALA A 42 -19.01 -10.15 -13.42
CA ALA A 42 -19.69 -9.26 -12.47
C ALA A 42 -19.71 -7.82 -12.97
N LEU A 43 -18.60 -7.35 -13.53
CA LEU A 43 -18.47 -6.03 -14.15
C LEU A 43 -19.44 -5.87 -15.33
N GLY A 44 -19.59 -6.89 -16.17
CA GLY A 44 -20.56 -6.88 -17.28
C GLY A 44 -22.02 -6.71 -16.86
N LYS A 45 -22.36 -6.88 -15.57
CA LYS A 45 -23.72 -6.73 -15.02
C LYS A 45 -23.94 -5.40 -14.29
N VAL A 46 -22.90 -4.60 -14.05
CA VAL A 46 -23.01 -3.37 -13.24
C VAL A 46 -23.94 -2.33 -13.88
N GLU A 47 -24.00 -2.26 -15.20
CA GLU A 47 -24.81 -1.27 -15.94
C GLU A 47 -26.31 -1.62 -16.01
N THR A 48 -26.73 -2.86 -15.70
CA THR A 48 -28.09 -3.31 -16.03
C THR A 48 -29.19 -2.80 -15.10
N ASP A 49 -28.84 -2.29 -13.91
CA ASP A 49 -29.82 -2.12 -12.82
C ASP A 49 -30.24 -0.66 -12.57
N GLY A 50 -29.62 0.33 -13.23
CA GLY A 50 -30.02 1.75 -13.14
C GLY A 50 -29.94 2.37 -11.73
N PHE A 51 -29.30 1.68 -10.77
CA PHE A 51 -29.17 2.12 -9.39
C PHE A 51 -28.25 3.34 -9.28
N ARG A 52 -28.79 4.46 -8.79
CA ARG A 52 -28.03 5.69 -8.53
C ARG A 52 -28.03 5.96 -7.02
N PRO A 53 -26.92 5.69 -6.32
CA PRO A 53 -26.89 5.84 -4.87
C PRO A 53 -26.94 7.31 -4.46
N ARG A 54 -27.56 7.59 -3.31
CA ARG A 54 -27.57 8.89 -2.63
C ARG A 54 -26.19 9.22 -2.05
N ALA A 55 -25.49 8.22 -1.55
CA ALA A 55 -24.15 8.33 -0.98
C ALA A 55 -23.40 7.00 -1.15
N VAL A 56 -22.07 7.06 -1.16
CA VAL A 56 -21.19 5.91 -1.19
C VAL A 56 -20.43 5.82 0.13
N LEU A 57 -20.45 4.66 0.76
CA LEU A 57 -19.70 4.35 1.97
C LEU A 57 -18.70 3.25 1.64
N ALA A 58 -17.42 3.45 1.96
CA ALA A 58 -16.49 2.35 2.01
C ALA A 58 -16.21 1.98 3.47
N ALA A 59 -16.28 0.68 3.76
CA ALA A 59 -15.96 0.11 5.07
C ALA A 59 -14.74 -0.82 4.96
N GLY A 60 -14.10 -1.08 6.10
CA GLY A 60 -12.92 -1.94 6.18
C GLY A 60 -11.59 -1.21 5.97
N ARG A 61 -10.51 -2.00 6.00
CA ARG A 61 -9.11 -1.53 6.02
C ARG A 61 -8.75 -0.57 4.88
N ASP A 62 -9.34 -0.78 3.71
CA ASP A 62 -9.00 -0.09 2.46
C ASP A 62 -10.00 0.97 2.02
N ALA A 63 -10.99 1.25 2.87
CA ALA A 63 -11.93 2.36 2.67
C ALA A 63 -11.21 3.70 2.42
N ARG A 64 -10.06 3.91 3.07
CA ARG A 64 -9.26 5.13 2.92
C ARG A 64 -8.53 5.22 1.58
N LEU A 65 -8.16 4.10 0.96
CA LEU A 65 -7.58 4.10 -0.39
C LEU A 65 -8.65 4.48 -1.41
N VAL A 66 -9.79 3.79 -1.35
CA VAL A 66 -10.93 4.06 -2.25
C VAL A 66 -11.40 5.51 -2.09
N ARG A 67 -11.48 6.02 -0.85
CA ARG A 67 -11.78 7.44 -0.60
C ARG A 67 -10.76 8.39 -1.24
N ALA A 68 -9.46 8.12 -1.11
CA ALA A 68 -8.44 9.03 -1.62
C ALA A 68 -8.56 9.26 -3.13
N ILE A 69 -9.08 8.27 -3.87
CA ILE A 69 -9.28 8.32 -5.32
C ILE A 69 -10.62 8.97 -5.66
N LEU A 70 -11.67 8.68 -4.91
CA LEU A 70 -13.04 9.09 -5.25
C LEU A 70 -13.47 10.42 -4.63
N GLU A 71 -12.91 10.82 -3.48
CA GLU A 71 -13.26 12.07 -2.80
C GLU A 71 -13.21 13.31 -3.72
N PRO A 72 -12.25 13.45 -4.65
CA PRO A 72 -12.21 14.61 -5.56
C PRO A 72 -13.22 14.57 -6.71
N VAL A 73 -13.75 13.40 -7.08
CA VAL A 73 -14.46 13.19 -8.37
C VAL A 73 -15.83 12.52 -8.25
N CYS A 74 -16.15 11.92 -7.11
CA CYS A 74 -17.42 11.22 -6.92
C CYS A 74 -18.59 12.22 -6.99
N PRO A 75 -19.64 11.97 -7.80
CA PRO A 75 -20.76 12.89 -7.96
C PRO A 75 -21.70 12.92 -6.75
N VAL A 76 -21.50 12.02 -5.78
CA VAL A 76 -22.28 11.92 -4.55
C VAL A 76 -21.36 11.87 -3.34
N PRO A 77 -21.85 12.16 -2.12
CA PRO A 77 -21.02 12.11 -0.92
C PRO A 77 -20.34 10.75 -0.75
N PHE A 78 -19.02 10.77 -0.61
CA PHE A 78 -18.21 9.58 -0.34
C PHE A 78 -17.71 9.59 1.10
N VAL A 79 -17.89 8.47 1.83
CA VAL A 79 -17.46 8.34 3.22
C VAL A 79 -16.62 7.07 3.40
N ALA A 80 -15.36 7.20 3.82
CA ALA A 80 -14.63 6.08 4.41
C ALA A 80 -15.07 5.94 5.87
N TRP A 81 -15.81 4.89 6.19
CA TRP A 81 -16.29 4.63 7.54
C TRP A 81 -15.22 3.90 8.36
N PRO A 82 -14.71 4.50 9.46
CA PRO A 82 -13.63 3.92 10.24
C PRO A 82 -14.11 3.05 11.41
N GLY A 83 -15.42 3.03 11.68
CA GLY A 83 -15.99 2.34 12.83
C GLY A 83 -16.53 0.96 12.48
N PRO A 84 -16.84 0.13 13.49
CA PRO A 84 -17.58 -1.10 13.28
C PRO A 84 -18.99 -0.81 12.74
N GLY A 85 -19.53 -1.73 11.94
CA GLY A 85 -20.86 -1.61 11.35
C GLY A 85 -20.98 -0.44 10.36
N LEU A 86 -22.13 0.23 10.36
CA LEU A 86 -22.44 1.37 9.48
C LEU A 86 -22.98 2.58 10.26
N PRO A 87 -22.75 3.81 9.79
CA PRO A 87 -23.30 5.00 10.41
C PRO A 87 -24.84 4.96 10.44
N GLY A 88 -25.45 5.58 11.44
CA GLY A 88 -26.90 5.48 11.70
C GLY A 88 -27.81 5.98 10.57
N TRP A 89 -27.29 6.77 9.62
CA TRP A 89 -28.04 7.28 8.48
C TRP A 89 -27.97 6.39 7.22
N ALA A 90 -27.11 5.37 7.21
CA ALA A 90 -26.94 4.45 6.08
C ALA A 90 -28.20 3.58 5.91
N GLY A 91 -28.70 3.50 4.67
CA GLY A 91 -29.91 2.75 4.34
C GLY A 91 -30.06 2.42 2.85
N PRO A 92 -31.28 2.08 2.39
CA PRO A 92 -31.51 1.49 1.06
C PRO A 92 -31.13 2.32 -0.16
N LEU A 93 -30.89 3.61 0.02
CA LEU A 93 -30.48 4.50 -1.06
C LEU A 93 -28.96 4.66 -1.14
N ASP A 94 -28.19 4.07 -0.23
CA ASP A 94 -26.74 4.23 -0.18
C ASP A 94 -26.04 2.98 -0.70
N LEU A 95 -24.86 3.15 -1.29
CA LEU A 95 -23.98 2.06 -1.71
C LEU A 95 -22.90 1.83 -0.66
N VAL A 96 -22.79 0.61 -0.15
CA VAL A 96 -21.73 0.18 0.76
C VAL A 96 -20.71 -0.65 -0.02
N ILE A 97 -19.45 -0.25 0.05
CA ILE A 97 -18.31 -0.90 -0.58
C ILE A 97 -17.49 -1.58 0.51
N ILE A 98 -17.18 -2.86 0.31
CA ILE A 98 -16.34 -3.65 1.21
C ILE A 98 -15.26 -4.33 0.39
N LEU A 99 -14.00 -4.07 0.75
CA LEU A 99 -12.84 -4.77 0.23
C LEU A 99 -12.32 -5.67 1.35
N SER A 100 -12.36 -6.98 1.14
CA SER A 100 -11.90 -7.96 2.12
C SER A 100 -10.88 -8.89 1.48
N GLY A 101 -9.76 -9.09 2.16
CA GLY A 101 -8.82 -10.16 1.85
C GLY A 101 -9.28 -11.51 2.43
N SER A 102 -8.34 -12.46 2.47
CA SER A 102 -8.53 -13.82 3.03
C SER A 102 -8.56 -13.86 4.56
N THR A 103 -8.01 -12.84 5.23
CA THR A 103 -7.95 -12.75 6.70
C THR A 103 -9.29 -12.34 7.30
N GLU A 104 -9.63 -12.86 8.48
CA GLU A 104 -10.84 -12.45 9.20
C GLU A 104 -10.79 -10.95 9.55
N ASP A 105 -11.75 -10.19 9.04
CA ASP A 105 -11.96 -8.78 9.34
C ASP A 105 -13.37 -8.61 9.94
N SER A 106 -13.44 -8.59 11.28
CA SER A 106 -14.72 -8.49 11.99
C SER A 106 -15.47 -7.19 11.68
N ASP A 107 -14.75 -6.11 11.39
CA ASP A 107 -15.38 -4.82 11.08
C ASP A 107 -16.02 -4.86 9.69
N SER A 108 -15.33 -5.45 8.70
CA SER A 108 -15.89 -5.68 7.37
C SER A 108 -17.09 -6.64 7.38
N VAL A 109 -17.03 -7.71 8.18
CA VAL A 109 -18.17 -8.63 8.38
C VAL A 109 -19.35 -7.90 9.01
N SER A 110 -19.11 -7.09 10.05
CA SER A 110 -20.15 -6.31 10.72
C SER A 110 -20.81 -5.31 9.77
N ALA A 111 -20.01 -4.60 8.96
CA ALA A 111 -20.51 -3.68 7.95
C ALA A 111 -21.33 -4.39 6.87
N ALA A 112 -20.91 -5.58 6.41
CA ALA A 112 -21.63 -6.38 5.43
C ALA A 112 -23.00 -6.84 5.96
N SER A 113 -23.04 -7.43 7.15
CA SER A 113 -24.28 -7.88 7.79
C SER A 113 -25.24 -6.72 8.05
N GLU A 114 -24.71 -5.57 8.45
CA GLU A 114 -25.53 -4.38 8.67
C GLU A 114 -26.05 -3.76 7.37
N ALA A 115 -25.24 -3.71 6.32
CA ALA A 115 -25.67 -3.27 4.99
C ALA A 115 -26.83 -4.14 4.48
N GLU A 116 -26.69 -5.46 4.56
CA GLU A 116 -27.73 -6.42 4.18
C GLU A 116 -29.01 -6.19 4.99
N ARG A 117 -28.90 -6.16 6.33
CA ARG A 117 -30.04 -5.97 7.24
C ARG A 117 -30.79 -4.66 6.99
N ARG A 118 -30.08 -3.59 6.63
CA ARG A 118 -30.66 -2.27 6.36
C ARG A 118 -31.06 -2.08 4.89
N GLY A 119 -30.84 -3.09 4.03
CA GLY A 119 -31.19 -3.06 2.62
C GLY A 119 -30.35 -2.11 1.78
N CYS A 120 -29.13 -1.77 2.21
CA CYS A 120 -28.23 -0.91 1.43
C CYS A 120 -27.85 -1.59 0.12
N GLY A 121 -27.55 -0.79 -0.91
CA GLY A 121 -26.80 -1.28 -2.06
C GLY A 121 -25.44 -1.78 -1.57
N LEU A 122 -24.94 -2.87 -2.14
CA LEU A 122 -23.71 -3.50 -1.66
C LEU A 122 -22.80 -3.86 -2.83
N MET A 123 -21.52 -3.50 -2.72
CA MET A 123 -20.45 -3.92 -3.59
C MET A 123 -19.37 -4.58 -2.72
N VAL A 124 -19.10 -5.86 -2.98
CA VAL A 124 -18.15 -6.65 -2.18
C VAL A 124 -17.07 -7.19 -3.10
N ALA A 125 -15.82 -6.80 -2.83
CA ALA A 125 -14.65 -7.47 -3.37
C ALA A 125 -14.09 -8.40 -2.29
N SER A 126 -14.21 -9.71 -2.50
CA SER A 126 -13.78 -10.71 -1.51
C SER A 126 -13.59 -12.10 -2.13
N PRO A 127 -12.75 -12.96 -1.53
CA PRO A 127 -12.72 -14.36 -1.92
C PRO A 127 -14.10 -15.03 -1.82
N PRO A 128 -14.40 -15.99 -2.72
CA PRO A 128 -15.58 -16.83 -2.59
C PRO A 128 -15.66 -17.47 -1.19
N ASP A 129 -16.86 -17.59 -0.64
CA ASP A 129 -17.14 -18.20 0.67
C ASP A 129 -16.46 -17.56 1.91
N SER A 130 -15.77 -16.42 1.74
CA SER A 130 -15.21 -15.64 2.84
C SER A 130 -16.28 -15.22 3.86
N PRO A 131 -15.90 -14.92 5.12
CA PRO A 131 -16.84 -14.42 6.12
C PRO A 131 -17.69 -13.23 5.63
N VAL A 132 -17.09 -12.31 4.87
CA VAL A 132 -17.78 -11.16 4.28
C VAL A 132 -18.75 -11.59 3.16
N ALA A 133 -18.36 -12.54 2.31
CA ALA A 133 -19.25 -13.10 1.28
C ALA A 133 -20.47 -13.79 1.90
N ARG A 134 -20.28 -14.55 2.99
CA ARG A 134 -21.37 -15.19 3.74
C ARG A 134 -22.27 -14.19 4.45
N ALA A 135 -21.67 -13.15 5.05
CA ALA A 135 -22.38 -12.08 5.75
C ALA A 135 -23.23 -11.18 4.83
N SER A 136 -23.01 -11.27 3.52
CA SER A 136 -23.73 -10.53 2.48
C SER A 136 -24.56 -11.42 1.56
N ALA A 137 -24.69 -12.71 1.86
CA ALA A 137 -25.31 -13.70 0.99
C ALA A 137 -26.81 -13.44 0.75
N GLY A 138 -27.51 -12.78 1.68
CA GLY A 138 -28.93 -12.47 1.52
C GLY A 138 -29.20 -11.29 0.58
N SER A 139 -28.19 -10.47 0.26
CA SER A 139 -28.34 -9.33 -0.65
C SER A 139 -28.37 -9.79 -2.12
N ARG A 140 -29.57 -9.84 -2.70
CA ARG A 140 -29.80 -10.32 -4.08
C ARG A 140 -29.16 -9.43 -5.15
N HIS A 141 -29.12 -8.12 -4.92
CA HIS A 141 -28.60 -7.12 -5.85
C HIS A 141 -27.16 -6.69 -5.54
N ALA A 142 -26.46 -7.41 -4.66
CA ALA A 142 -25.08 -7.07 -4.37
C ALA A 142 -24.17 -7.36 -5.57
N ILE A 143 -23.36 -6.37 -5.94
CA ILE A 143 -22.29 -6.48 -6.91
C ILE A 143 -21.14 -7.24 -6.23
N ARG A 144 -20.89 -8.46 -6.66
CA ARG A 144 -19.84 -9.32 -6.09
C ARG A 144 -18.68 -9.41 -7.06
N LEU A 145 -17.55 -8.86 -6.67
CA LEU A 145 -16.29 -8.92 -7.41
C LEU A 145 -15.45 -10.04 -6.76
N PRO A 146 -15.36 -11.23 -7.38
CA PRO A 146 -14.62 -12.34 -6.79
C PRO A 146 -13.14 -12.00 -6.70
N SER A 147 -12.57 -12.11 -5.49
CA SER A 147 -11.13 -11.90 -5.27
C SER A 147 -10.38 -13.22 -5.32
N GLN A 148 -9.30 -13.31 -6.09
CA GLN A 148 -8.46 -14.50 -6.17
C GLN A 148 -7.20 -14.38 -5.33
N SER A 149 -6.88 -13.17 -4.88
CA SER A 149 -5.74 -12.84 -4.04
C SER A 149 -6.16 -12.07 -2.80
N ASP A 150 -5.23 -11.94 -1.86
CA ASP A 150 -5.28 -11.04 -0.72
C ASP A 150 -4.65 -9.66 -1.02
N ASP A 151 -4.37 -9.37 -2.31
CA ASP A 151 -3.78 -8.11 -2.75
C ASP A 151 -4.84 -7.00 -2.81
N GLN A 152 -4.85 -6.19 -1.75
CA GLN A 152 -5.77 -5.08 -1.57
C GLN A 152 -5.75 -4.07 -2.73
N LEU A 153 -4.60 -3.84 -3.35
CA LEU A 153 -4.51 -2.94 -4.50
C LEU A 153 -5.24 -3.55 -5.70
N ALA A 154 -5.04 -4.83 -5.97
CA ALA A 154 -5.65 -5.51 -7.09
C ALA A 154 -7.20 -5.54 -6.95
N SER A 155 -7.72 -5.87 -5.76
CA SER A 155 -9.15 -5.79 -5.48
C SER A 155 -9.69 -4.35 -5.58
N ALA A 156 -8.91 -3.35 -5.15
CA ALA A 156 -9.30 -1.95 -5.28
C ALA A 156 -9.42 -1.49 -6.73
N VAL A 157 -8.53 -1.95 -7.62
CA VAL A 157 -8.63 -1.64 -9.06
C VAL A 157 -9.93 -2.20 -9.65
N ALA A 158 -10.32 -3.43 -9.29
CA ALA A 158 -11.60 -4.01 -9.72
C ALA A 158 -12.82 -3.22 -9.20
N VAL A 159 -12.79 -2.79 -7.93
CA VAL A 159 -13.83 -1.93 -7.34
C VAL A 159 -13.93 -0.59 -8.05
N LEU A 160 -12.80 0.07 -8.33
CA LEU A 160 -12.79 1.35 -9.02
C LEU A 160 -13.32 1.21 -10.46
N GLN A 161 -13.01 0.09 -11.13
CA GLN A 161 -13.56 -0.23 -12.45
C GLN A 161 -15.09 -0.37 -12.41
N ALA A 162 -15.64 -1.05 -11.40
CA ALA A 162 -17.09 -1.15 -11.21
C ALA A 162 -17.71 0.23 -10.94
N LEU A 163 -17.09 1.05 -10.09
CA LEU A 163 -17.58 2.40 -9.79
C LEU A 163 -17.53 3.32 -10.99
N HIS A 164 -16.52 3.18 -11.85
CA HIS A 164 -16.47 3.90 -13.11
C HIS A 164 -17.68 3.59 -14.01
N GLN A 165 -18.02 2.29 -14.15
CA GLN A 165 -19.21 1.86 -14.90
C GLN A 165 -20.53 2.37 -14.29
N MET A 166 -20.55 2.59 -12.98
CA MET A 166 -21.69 3.24 -12.29
C MET A 166 -21.70 4.76 -12.43
N GLU A 167 -20.74 5.36 -13.13
CA GLU A 167 -20.51 6.82 -13.22
C GLU A 167 -20.20 7.45 -11.85
N LEU A 168 -19.64 6.68 -10.91
CA LEU A 168 -19.31 7.11 -9.54
C LEU A 168 -17.83 7.40 -9.34
N GLY A 169 -16.99 7.14 -10.34
CA GLY A 169 -15.54 7.27 -10.24
C GLY A 169 -14.85 7.52 -11.60
N PRO A 170 -13.55 7.84 -11.57
CA PRO A 170 -12.77 8.11 -12.77
C PRO A 170 -12.55 6.84 -13.58
N GLU A 171 -12.18 6.99 -14.85
CA GLU A 171 -11.76 5.86 -15.68
C GLU A 171 -10.52 5.18 -15.09
N VAL A 172 -10.49 3.84 -15.13
CA VAL A 172 -9.41 3.03 -14.57
C VAL A 172 -8.78 2.21 -15.68
N ASP A 173 -7.58 2.60 -16.10
CA ASP A 173 -6.76 1.77 -16.97
C ASP A 173 -6.01 0.71 -16.14
N HIS A 174 -6.70 -0.39 -15.85
CA HIS A 174 -6.12 -1.50 -15.08
C HIS A 174 -4.92 -2.16 -15.79
N LYS A 175 -4.84 -2.08 -17.13
CA LYS A 175 -3.70 -2.61 -17.90
C LYS A 175 -2.48 -1.74 -17.71
N ALA A 176 -2.63 -0.42 -17.72
CA ALA A 176 -1.55 0.51 -17.39
C ALA A 176 -1.06 0.34 -15.95
N VAL A 177 -1.96 0.15 -14.98
CA VAL A 177 -1.56 -0.14 -13.59
C VAL A 177 -0.72 -1.42 -13.52
N ALA A 178 -1.17 -2.49 -14.19
CA ALA A 178 -0.47 -3.76 -14.18
C ALA A 178 0.90 -3.67 -14.89
N ALA A 179 0.98 -2.97 -16.03
CA ALA A 179 2.22 -2.77 -16.76
C ALA A 179 3.24 -1.97 -15.93
N LEU A 180 2.81 -0.90 -15.28
CA LEU A 180 3.70 -0.10 -14.44
C LEU A 180 4.20 -0.88 -13.21
N LEU A 181 3.38 -1.77 -12.63
CA LEU A 181 3.83 -2.69 -11.59
C LEU A 181 4.87 -3.70 -12.08
N ASP A 182 4.71 -4.19 -13.32
CA ASP A 182 5.69 -5.08 -13.96
C ASP A 182 7.01 -4.33 -14.23
N ASP A 183 6.95 -3.07 -14.66
CA ASP A 183 8.13 -2.21 -14.87
C ASP A 183 8.91 -1.99 -13.56
N VAL A 184 8.21 -1.66 -12.47
CA VAL A 184 8.84 -1.55 -11.13
C VAL A 184 9.47 -2.87 -10.71
N ALA A 185 8.85 -4.02 -11.01
CA ALA A 185 9.41 -5.32 -10.70
C ALA A 185 10.68 -5.63 -11.51
N ILE A 186 10.77 -5.17 -12.76
CA ILE A 186 11.97 -5.28 -13.60
C ILE A 186 13.09 -4.40 -13.04
N GLU A 187 12.80 -3.14 -12.70
CA GLU A 187 13.77 -2.19 -12.13
C GLU A 187 14.29 -2.65 -10.76
N CYS A 188 13.38 -3.12 -9.91
CA CYS A 188 13.70 -3.59 -8.56
C CYS A 188 14.05 -5.07 -8.51
N SER A 189 14.36 -5.70 -9.64
CA SER A 189 14.64 -7.14 -9.72
C SER A 189 15.83 -7.55 -8.83
N PRO A 190 15.77 -8.71 -8.15
CA PRO A 190 16.91 -9.23 -7.38
C PRO A 190 18.14 -9.52 -8.23
N ASN A 191 17.95 -9.72 -9.55
CA ASN A 191 19.04 -9.97 -10.49
C ASN A 191 19.81 -8.70 -10.87
N ASN A 192 19.26 -7.52 -10.60
CA ASN A 192 19.97 -6.26 -10.81
C ASN A 192 20.93 -6.03 -9.65
N ASP A 193 22.14 -5.55 -9.95
CA ASP A 193 23.10 -5.19 -8.91
C ASP A 193 22.59 -4.03 -8.04
N VAL A 194 23.22 -3.84 -6.88
CA VAL A 194 22.89 -2.73 -5.97
C VAL A 194 22.95 -1.36 -6.66
N ALA A 195 23.88 -1.15 -7.59
CA ALA A 195 24.10 0.14 -8.23
C ALA A 195 22.98 0.53 -9.22
N SER A 196 22.28 -0.44 -9.80
CA SER A 196 21.20 -0.24 -10.77
C SER A 196 19.80 -0.47 -10.19
N ASN A 197 19.70 -1.05 -9.00
CA ASN A 197 18.43 -1.35 -8.35
C ASN A 197 18.04 -0.23 -7.34
N PRO A 198 17.03 0.61 -7.66
CA PRO A 198 16.65 1.74 -6.80
C PRO A 198 16.13 1.29 -5.42
N ALA A 199 15.54 0.10 -5.33
CA ALA A 199 15.06 -0.42 -4.06
C ALA A 199 16.19 -0.93 -3.16
N LYS A 200 17.26 -1.51 -3.72
CA LYS A 200 18.47 -1.87 -2.97
C LYS A 200 19.18 -0.61 -2.46
N ASP A 201 19.33 0.42 -3.30
CA ASP A 201 19.90 1.72 -2.89
C ASP A 201 19.10 2.37 -1.74
N LEU A 202 17.77 2.40 -1.87
CA LEU A 202 16.91 2.89 -0.80
C LEU A 202 17.05 2.05 0.47
N ALA A 203 17.14 0.73 0.37
CA ALA A 203 17.36 -0.14 1.53
C ALA A 203 18.68 0.16 2.26
N LEU A 204 19.76 0.43 1.53
CA LEU A 204 21.05 0.84 2.11
C LEU A 204 20.95 2.18 2.85
N MET A 205 20.20 3.15 2.31
CA MET A 205 19.95 4.40 3.01
C MET A 205 19.20 4.16 4.33
N LEU A 206 18.19 3.29 4.30
CA LEU A 206 17.34 2.99 5.45
C LEU A 206 17.97 2.05 6.48
N ALA A 207 19.05 1.35 6.12
CA ALA A 207 19.82 0.49 7.03
C ALA A 207 20.34 1.26 8.26
N ASP A 208 20.73 2.52 8.06
CA ASP A 208 21.30 3.38 9.10
C ASP A 208 20.45 4.64 9.35
N ALA A 209 19.13 4.54 9.15
CA ALA A 209 18.23 5.66 9.33
C ALA A 209 16.89 5.29 10.00
N VAL A 210 16.31 6.26 10.71
CA VAL A 210 14.88 6.26 11.06
C VAL A 210 14.12 6.82 9.86
N PRO A 211 13.30 6.01 9.15
CA PRO A 211 12.64 6.46 7.94
C PRO A 211 11.56 7.51 8.24
N LEU A 212 11.70 8.68 7.62
CA LEU A 212 10.68 9.71 7.55
C LEU A 212 10.17 9.79 6.11
N VAL A 213 8.94 9.41 5.86
CA VAL A 213 8.39 9.34 4.50
C VAL A 213 7.34 10.44 4.31
N TRP A 214 7.55 11.27 3.30
CA TRP A 214 6.63 12.31 2.88
C TRP A 214 6.05 11.97 1.50
N GLY A 215 4.77 12.23 1.31
CA GLY A 215 4.13 12.19 0.01
C GLY A 215 3.45 13.52 -0.27
N GLY A 216 3.64 14.06 -1.48
CA GLY A 216 3.17 15.40 -1.84
C GLY A 216 1.66 15.50 -1.99
N SER A 217 1.05 14.52 -2.67
CA SER A 217 -0.39 14.44 -2.86
C SER A 217 -1.09 13.58 -1.81
N VAL A 218 -2.43 13.53 -1.85
CA VAL A 218 -3.22 12.62 -1.02
C VAL A 218 -2.85 11.15 -1.27
N LEU A 219 -2.62 10.77 -2.53
CA LEU A 219 -2.27 9.41 -2.89
C LEU A 219 -0.81 9.10 -2.57
N ALA A 220 0.13 10.00 -2.84
CA ALA A 220 1.51 9.84 -2.41
C ALA A 220 1.63 9.73 -0.88
N ALA A 221 0.87 10.52 -0.12
CA ALA A 221 0.82 10.42 1.34
C ALA A 221 0.20 9.09 1.81
N ARG A 222 -0.76 8.53 1.06
CA ARG A 222 -1.29 7.18 1.31
C ARG A 222 -0.25 6.11 1.02
N ALA A 223 0.50 6.23 -0.08
CA ALA A 223 1.61 5.35 -0.41
C ALA A 223 2.67 5.39 0.69
N ALA A 224 3.04 6.59 1.16
CA ALA A 224 3.96 6.79 2.27
C ALA A 224 3.55 6.00 3.53
N ARG A 225 2.26 6.01 3.87
CA ARG A 225 1.73 5.23 5.01
C ARG A 225 1.88 3.72 4.81
N ARG A 226 1.62 3.20 3.61
CA ARG A 226 1.82 1.78 3.28
C ARG A 226 3.30 1.40 3.31
N VAL A 227 4.17 2.26 2.80
CA VAL A 227 5.62 2.06 2.82
C VAL A 227 6.16 2.01 4.24
N VAL A 228 5.74 2.91 5.15
CA VAL A 228 6.22 2.83 6.55
C VAL A 228 5.61 1.66 7.34
N GLU A 229 4.43 1.17 6.97
CA GLU A 229 3.92 -0.11 7.49
C GLU A 229 4.85 -1.26 7.09
N ALA A 230 5.22 -1.35 5.81
CA ALA A 230 6.17 -2.34 5.30
C ALA A 230 7.56 -2.24 5.93
N LEU A 231 8.11 -1.03 6.06
CA LEU A 231 9.42 -0.80 6.68
C LEU A 231 9.45 -1.23 8.15
N ARG A 232 8.37 -0.96 8.91
CA ARG A 232 8.25 -1.39 10.31
C ARG A 232 8.21 -2.90 10.42
N LEU A 233 7.48 -3.58 9.54
CA LEU A 233 7.43 -5.05 9.50
C LEU A 233 8.81 -5.65 9.17
N ALA A 234 9.44 -5.13 8.12
CA ALA A 234 10.72 -5.62 7.63
C ALA A 234 11.87 -5.40 8.61
N SER A 235 11.89 -4.27 9.32
CA SER A 235 13.01 -3.88 10.17
C SER A 235 12.78 -4.08 11.68
N GLY A 236 11.51 -4.07 12.13
CA GLY A 236 11.16 -3.95 13.54
C GLY A 236 11.50 -2.58 14.15
N ARG A 237 11.84 -1.58 13.33
CA ARG A 237 12.28 -0.24 13.77
C ARG A 237 11.16 0.80 13.55
N PRO A 238 11.17 1.92 14.30
CA PRO A 238 10.23 3.02 14.06
C PRO A 238 10.38 3.59 12.64
N ALA A 239 9.27 3.95 12.01
CA ALA A 239 9.20 4.72 10.77
C ALA A 239 7.95 5.61 10.81
N LEU A 240 8.05 6.82 10.24
CA LEU A 240 7.00 7.84 10.30
C LEU A 240 6.62 8.30 8.90
N ALA A 241 5.33 8.22 8.57
CA ALA A 241 4.75 8.89 7.41
C ALA A 241 3.83 10.02 7.88
N ALA A 242 4.13 11.25 7.50
CA ALA A 242 3.37 12.42 7.93
C ALA A 242 3.49 13.59 6.96
N ASP A 243 2.61 14.58 7.12
CA ASP A 243 2.70 15.84 6.38
C ASP A 243 3.96 16.63 6.76
N ALA A 244 4.38 17.54 5.86
CA ALA A 244 5.62 18.30 6.01
C ALA A 244 5.71 19.04 7.37
N GLY A 245 4.60 19.60 7.85
CA GLY A 245 4.55 20.30 9.15
C GLY A 245 4.92 19.42 10.36
N HIS A 246 4.68 18.12 10.29
CA HIS A 246 5.04 17.16 11.34
C HIS A 246 6.44 16.58 11.16
N LEU A 247 6.96 16.53 9.93
CA LEU A 247 8.32 16.05 9.67
C LEU A 247 9.39 17.12 9.94
N LEU A 248 9.09 18.40 9.68
CA LEU A 248 10.02 19.52 9.89
C LEU A 248 10.60 19.59 11.33
N PRO A 249 9.83 19.39 12.41
CA PRO A 249 10.36 19.32 13.77
C PRO A 249 11.27 18.11 13.99
N VAL A 250 10.96 16.95 13.39
CA VAL A 250 11.76 15.71 13.54
C VAL A 250 13.09 15.84 12.81
N LEU A 251 13.12 16.55 11.68
CA LEU A 251 14.34 16.88 10.94
C LEU A 251 15.26 17.88 11.67
N ASN A 252 14.83 18.46 12.78
CA ASN A 252 15.63 19.40 13.57
C ASN A 252 16.63 18.65 14.46
N GLN A 253 17.64 18.06 13.83
CA GLN A 253 18.69 17.30 14.49
C GLN A 253 19.91 18.18 14.78
N PRO A 254 20.63 17.97 15.89
CA PRO A 254 21.93 18.60 16.07
C PRO A 254 22.88 18.19 14.92
N PRO A 255 23.82 19.05 14.51
CA PRO A 255 24.83 18.70 13.51
C PRO A 255 25.57 17.42 13.89
N ARG A 256 25.97 16.64 12.87
CA ARG A 256 26.80 15.45 13.11
C ARG A 256 28.14 15.88 13.70
N ASP A 257 28.50 15.30 14.84
CA ASP A 257 29.84 15.46 15.39
C ASP A 257 30.79 14.53 14.62
N LEU A 258 31.64 15.12 13.79
CA LEU A 258 32.61 14.38 12.96
C LEU A 258 33.74 13.74 13.79
N PHE A 259 33.89 14.13 15.06
CA PHE A 259 34.92 13.64 15.96
C PHE A 259 34.38 12.72 17.05
N ALA A 260 33.07 12.44 17.07
CA ALA A 260 32.49 11.47 17.99
C ALA A 260 33.05 10.07 17.70
N ASP A 261 33.59 9.42 18.73
CA ASP A 261 34.07 8.05 18.63
C ASP A 261 32.87 7.10 18.41
N PRO A 262 32.84 6.33 17.31
CA PRO A 262 31.78 5.35 17.03
C PRO A 262 31.60 4.29 18.12
N PHE A 263 32.60 4.08 18.99
CA PHE A 263 32.59 3.05 20.03
C PHE A 263 32.15 3.57 21.42
N ASP A 264 32.07 4.89 21.61
CA ASP A 264 31.75 5.50 22.92
C ASP A 264 30.25 5.58 23.21
N LYS A 265 29.38 5.54 22.18
CA LYS A 265 27.92 5.57 22.32
C LYS A 265 27.27 4.55 21.40
N ALA A 266 26.15 3.98 21.84
CA ALA A 266 25.30 3.23 20.94
C ALA A 266 24.86 4.16 19.79
N GLU A 267 25.02 3.71 18.54
CA GLU A 267 24.59 4.48 17.37
C GLU A 267 23.08 4.75 17.44
N GLU A 268 22.73 5.99 17.75
CA GLU A 268 21.36 6.48 17.57
C GLU A 268 21.12 6.72 16.09
N LEU A 269 20.21 5.94 15.50
CA LEU A 269 19.80 6.12 14.12
C LEU A 269 19.31 7.55 13.90
N ARG A 270 19.94 8.28 12.99
CA ARG A 270 19.48 9.61 12.58
C ARG A 270 18.30 9.49 11.62
N PRO A 271 17.44 10.51 11.49
CA PRO A 271 16.40 10.50 10.48
C PRO A 271 16.95 10.37 9.06
N GLY A 272 16.23 9.65 8.20
CA GLY A 272 16.43 9.64 6.75
C GLY A 272 15.12 10.04 6.06
N LEU A 273 15.16 11.05 5.19
CA LEU A 273 13.98 11.56 4.51
C LEU A 273 13.77 10.82 3.18
N VAL A 274 12.60 10.22 3.01
CA VAL A 274 12.13 9.65 1.74
C VAL A 274 11.00 10.53 1.22
N ILE A 275 11.11 10.96 -0.02
CA ILE A 275 10.09 11.74 -0.72
C ILE A 275 9.46 10.84 -1.77
N LEU A 276 8.16 10.58 -1.65
CA LEU A 276 7.35 9.93 -2.69
C LEU A 276 6.69 11.03 -3.53
N ASP A 277 7.17 11.17 -4.75
CA ASP A 277 6.77 12.21 -5.69
C ASP A 277 5.97 11.59 -6.84
N ASP A 278 4.68 11.87 -6.89
CA ASP A 278 3.81 11.44 -7.99
C ASP A 278 3.76 12.46 -9.14
N GLY A 279 4.59 13.50 -9.15
CA GLY A 279 4.63 14.48 -10.23
C GLY A 279 3.42 15.43 -10.27
N VAL A 280 2.66 15.56 -9.17
CA VAL A 280 1.60 16.56 -9.05
C VAL A 280 2.19 17.97 -9.07
N ASP A 281 1.80 18.77 -10.07
CA ASP A 281 2.19 20.19 -10.21
C ASP A 281 1.28 21.10 -9.38
N ASP A 282 1.48 21.08 -8.05
CA ASP A 282 0.81 21.98 -7.11
C ASP A 282 1.84 22.89 -6.40
N PRO A 283 1.64 24.23 -6.40
CA PRO A 283 2.57 25.16 -5.76
C PRO A 283 2.78 24.92 -4.26
N GLY A 284 1.75 24.45 -3.55
CA GLY A 284 1.82 24.11 -2.13
C GLY A 284 2.66 22.86 -1.89
N VAL A 285 2.48 21.83 -2.71
CA VAL A 285 3.32 20.62 -2.71
C VAL A 285 4.78 20.96 -2.98
N ALA A 286 5.05 21.78 -4.00
CA ALA A 286 6.40 22.23 -4.32
C ALA A 286 7.06 23.04 -3.20
N GLU A 287 6.30 23.91 -2.51
CA GLU A 287 6.78 24.66 -1.34
C GLU A 287 7.09 23.74 -0.16
N HIS A 288 6.24 22.76 0.13
CA HIS A 288 6.48 21.78 1.19
C HIS A 288 7.71 20.93 0.92
N ARG A 289 7.89 20.46 -0.31
CA ARG A 289 9.09 19.74 -0.76
C ARG A 289 10.35 20.57 -0.50
N ARG A 290 10.39 21.81 -1.03
CA ARG A 290 11.53 22.71 -0.87
C ARG A 290 11.88 22.96 0.60
N LYS A 291 10.88 23.10 1.48
CA LYS A 291 11.09 23.25 2.93
C LYS A 291 11.71 22.03 3.56
N LEU A 292 11.24 20.82 3.20
CA LEU A 292 11.77 19.57 3.73
C LEU A 292 13.20 19.33 3.27
N GLU A 293 13.48 19.48 1.98
CA GLU A 293 14.83 19.33 1.40
C GLU A 293 15.81 20.31 2.04
N ALA A 294 15.48 21.61 2.10
CA ALA A 294 16.34 22.61 2.72
C ALA A 294 16.52 22.38 4.23
N LYS A 295 15.53 21.81 4.92
CA LYS A 295 15.68 21.44 6.34
C LYS A 295 16.58 20.22 6.49
N ALA A 296 16.41 19.20 5.66
CA ALA A 296 17.25 18.01 5.67
C ALA A 296 18.72 18.35 5.39
N GLU A 297 18.98 19.13 4.34
CA GLU A 297 20.33 19.60 3.98
C GLU A 297 21.01 20.33 5.15
N ARG A 298 20.31 21.30 5.76
CA ARG A 298 20.85 22.06 6.91
C ARG A 298 21.18 21.22 8.14
N ASN A 299 20.56 20.05 8.30
CA ASN A 299 20.74 19.18 9.47
C ASN A 299 21.51 17.90 9.14
N ASP A 300 22.12 17.82 7.93
CA ASP A 300 22.86 16.66 7.45
C ASP A 300 22.01 15.37 7.51
N VAL A 301 20.77 15.46 7.02
CA VAL A 301 19.84 14.33 6.87
C VAL A 301 19.82 13.90 5.42
N ARG A 302 20.06 12.60 5.18
CA ARG A 302 19.99 12.01 3.84
C ARG A 302 18.57 12.14 3.28
N VAL A 303 18.47 12.52 2.01
CA VAL A 303 17.21 12.60 1.26
C VAL A 303 17.27 11.63 0.10
N HIS A 304 16.24 10.80 -0.05
CA HIS A 304 16.06 9.93 -1.21
C HIS A 304 14.68 10.20 -1.83
N VAL A 305 14.63 10.41 -3.13
CA VAL A 305 13.39 10.76 -3.86
C VAL A 305 13.01 9.58 -4.75
N VAL A 306 11.79 9.08 -4.58
CA VAL A 306 11.17 8.12 -5.48
C VAL A 306 10.13 8.87 -6.30
N THR A 307 10.34 8.97 -7.61
CA THR A 307 9.46 9.71 -8.52
C THR A 307 8.72 8.75 -9.45
N GLN A 308 7.40 8.92 -9.56
CA GLN A 308 6.57 8.29 -10.58
C GLN A 308 5.54 9.29 -11.09
N ALA A 309 5.87 9.97 -12.19
CA ALA A 309 5.04 10.99 -12.80
C ALA A 309 4.15 10.46 -13.93
N ASP A 310 4.39 9.24 -14.39
CA ASP A 310 3.70 8.64 -15.52
C ASP A 310 2.49 7.80 -15.10
N GLY A 311 1.43 7.83 -15.92
CA GLY A 311 0.22 7.04 -15.73
C GLY A 311 -0.88 7.73 -14.92
N THR A 312 -1.97 6.99 -14.68
CA THR A 312 -3.11 7.48 -13.90
C THR A 312 -2.77 7.60 -12.41
N ASP A 313 -3.59 8.33 -11.66
CA ASP A 313 -3.46 8.51 -10.20
C ASP A 313 -3.25 7.18 -9.44
N ILE A 314 -4.01 6.15 -9.79
CA ILE A 314 -3.91 4.82 -9.19
C ILE A 314 -2.63 4.09 -9.63
N ALA A 315 -2.17 4.26 -10.87
CA ALA A 315 -0.92 3.68 -11.35
C ALA A 315 0.29 4.30 -10.63
N ARG A 316 0.34 5.63 -10.52
CA ARG A 316 1.38 6.35 -9.77
C ARG A 316 1.43 5.92 -8.31
N TYR A 317 0.26 5.84 -7.65
CA TYR A 317 0.15 5.30 -6.29
C TYR A 317 0.68 3.87 -6.17
N ALA A 318 0.29 2.99 -7.09
CA ALA A 318 0.70 1.58 -7.13
C ALA A 318 2.21 1.46 -7.24
N ALA A 319 2.83 2.20 -8.16
CA ALA A 319 4.26 2.18 -8.41
C ALA A 319 5.07 2.74 -7.22
N LEU A 320 4.69 3.90 -6.68
CA LEU A 320 5.33 4.49 -5.49
C LEU A 320 5.27 3.54 -4.28
N THR A 321 4.10 2.93 -4.07
CA THR A 321 3.94 1.93 -3.02
C THR A 321 4.88 0.76 -3.28
N GLN A 322 4.90 0.23 -4.50
CA GLN A 322 5.66 -0.95 -4.89
C GLN A 322 7.18 -0.76 -4.73
N HIS A 323 7.73 0.39 -5.14
CA HIS A 323 9.15 0.72 -4.88
C HIS A 323 9.49 0.66 -3.39
N GLY A 324 8.66 1.27 -2.55
CA GLY A 324 8.87 1.24 -1.10
C GLY A 324 8.70 -0.14 -0.49
N ARG A 325 7.83 -1.00 -1.05
CA ARG A 325 7.71 -2.41 -0.65
C ARG A 325 8.98 -3.20 -1.01
N TYR A 326 9.52 -3.04 -2.21
CA TYR A 326 10.80 -3.65 -2.56
C TYR A 326 11.94 -3.18 -1.65
N ALA A 327 12.01 -1.88 -1.35
CA ALA A 327 13.03 -1.35 -0.46
C ALA A 327 12.92 -1.92 0.97
N ALA A 328 11.69 -2.07 1.48
CA ALA A 328 11.45 -2.75 2.75
C ALA A 328 11.82 -4.24 2.71
N ALA A 329 11.53 -4.95 1.62
CA ALA A 329 11.96 -6.34 1.43
C ALA A 329 13.49 -6.46 1.50
N TYR A 330 14.21 -5.65 0.73
CA TYR A 330 15.68 -5.65 0.74
C TYR A 330 16.26 -5.22 2.10
N LEU A 331 15.64 -4.24 2.77
CA LEU A 331 16.02 -3.87 4.13
C LEU A 331 15.91 -5.06 5.08
N GLY A 332 14.81 -5.82 5.02
CA GLY A 332 14.64 -7.02 5.85
C GLY A 332 15.64 -8.14 5.53
N ILE A 333 15.99 -8.33 4.25
CA ILE A 333 17.03 -9.27 3.79
C ILE A 333 18.39 -8.87 4.36
N GLY A 334 18.80 -7.61 4.20
CA GLY A 334 20.07 -7.09 4.72
C GLY A 334 20.15 -7.09 6.25
N LEU A 335 19.02 -6.93 6.94
CA LEU A 335 18.92 -7.09 8.40
C LEU A 335 18.90 -8.56 8.87
N GLY A 336 18.97 -9.53 7.95
CA GLY A 336 18.89 -10.96 8.26
C GLY A 336 17.55 -11.41 8.83
N ARG A 337 16.50 -10.60 8.69
CA ARG A 337 15.13 -10.91 9.14
C ARG A 337 14.38 -11.75 8.11
N TYR A 338 14.81 -11.66 6.85
CA TYR A 338 14.38 -12.52 5.76
C TYR A 338 15.57 -13.24 5.14
N GLY A 339 15.31 -14.38 4.49
CA GLY A 339 16.33 -15.14 3.78
C GLY A 339 17.39 -15.79 4.69
N GLY A 340 17.05 -16.11 5.94
CA GLY A 340 17.86 -16.96 6.81
C GLY A 340 17.50 -18.43 6.60
N ALA A 341 18.47 -19.34 6.74
CA ALA A 341 18.17 -20.75 6.92
C ALA A 341 17.56 -20.94 8.31
N THR A 342 16.24 -20.93 8.41
CA THR A 342 15.57 -21.48 9.59
C THR A 342 15.82 -22.99 9.57
N ASP A 343 16.80 -23.45 10.35
CA ASP A 343 16.98 -24.85 10.72
C ASP A 343 15.69 -25.37 11.39
N THR A 344 15.08 -26.37 10.73
CA THR A 344 14.32 -27.50 11.32
C THR A 344 13.29 -27.23 12.42
N GLU A 345 12.02 -27.04 12.05
CA GLU A 345 10.95 -28.07 11.97
C GLU A 345 9.79 -27.46 11.15
N PRO A 346 9.11 -28.20 10.28
CA PRO A 346 7.84 -27.75 9.74
C PRO A 346 6.81 -27.92 10.86
N ASP A 347 6.66 -26.91 11.71
CA ASP A 347 5.34 -26.68 12.27
C ASP A 347 4.38 -26.62 11.07
N GLU A 348 3.24 -27.31 11.21
CA GLU A 348 2.18 -27.47 10.21
C GLU A 348 2.14 -26.31 9.23
N PRO A 349 1.98 -26.52 7.90
CA PRO A 349 2.09 -25.46 6.89
C PRO A 349 1.32 -24.24 7.38
N GLY A 350 2.08 -23.28 7.93
CA GLY A 350 1.52 -22.14 8.63
C GLY A 350 0.62 -21.47 7.64
N ASN A 351 -0.61 -21.20 8.05
CA ASN A 351 -1.56 -20.53 7.19
C ASN A 351 -0.86 -19.30 6.61
N PRO A 352 -0.73 -19.14 5.27
CA PRO A 352 0.00 -18.01 4.69
C PRO A 352 -0.55 -16.63 5.10
N SER A 353 -1.68 -16.58 5.82
CA SER A 353 -2.17 -15.39 6.54
C SER A 353 -1.43 -15.04 7.84
N GLU A 354 -0.54 -15.91 8.34
CA GLU A 354 0.19 -15.75 9.61
C GLU A 354 1.60 -15.18 9.42
N ASP A 355 2.11 -15.10 8.19
CA ASP A 355 3.26 -14.26 7.88
C ASP A 355 2.75 -12.82 7.63
N PRO A 356 2.96 -11.86 8.56
CA PRO A 356 2.50 -10.48 8.37
C PRO A 356 3.25 -9.76 7.22
N ALA A 357 4.13 -10.46 6.50
CA ALA A 357 4.78 -10.00 5.30
C ALA A 357 3.81 -10.00 4.10
N TRP A 358 3.16 -8.84 3.91
CA TRP A 358 2.65 -8.26 2.65
C TRP A 358 1.17 -8.33 2.34
#